data_AF-W4HG11-F1
#
_entry.id   AF-W4HG11-F1
#
_cell.length_a   1.000
_cell.length_b   1.000
_cell.length_c   1.000
_cell.angle_alpha   90.00
_cell.angle_beta   90.00
_cell.angle_gamma   90.00
#
_symmetry.space_group_name_H-M   'P 1'
#
loop_
_entity.id
_entity.type
_entity.pdbx_description
1 polymer ?
#
loop_
_entity_poly.entity_id
_entity_poly.type
_entity_poly.pdbx_seq_one_letter_code
_entity_poly.pdbx_strand_id
1 'polypeptide(L)' 'MTKKREAVVPPPRDPKPAVPATSAVTEGERTPLNLRVTTDRVIYLRKLAATTGRKQYELLERAIDLLREEAGEV' A
#
# COMPACT_ATOMS: atom_id res chain seq x y z
N MET A 1 56.35 30.48 -26.74
CA MET A 1 55.55 30.62 -25.51
C MET A 1 54.21 29.93 -25.71
N THR A 2 54.04 28.71 -25.18
CA THR A 2 52.85 27.89 -25.41
C THR A 2 51.95 27.98 -24.18
N LYS A 3 50.80 28.66 -24.28
CA LYS A 3 49.81 28.73 -23.20
C LYS A 3 49.05 27.40 -23.13
N LYS A 4 49.17 26.67 -22.02
CA LYS A 4 48.37 25.47 -21.72
C LYS A 4 46.92 25.92 -21.50
N ARG A 5 45.96 25.30 -22.21
CA ARG A 5 44.53 25.44 -21.93
C ARG A 5 44.18 24.56 -20.73
N GLU A 6 43.68 25.18 -19.69
CA GLU A 6 43.19 24.53 -18.47
C GLU A 6 41.85 23.85 -18.79
N ALA A 7 41.76 22.54 -18.55
CA ALA A 7 40.52 21.79 -18.73
C ALA A 7 39.65 21.99 -17.49
N VAL A 8 38.53 22.69 -17.65
CA VAL A 8 37.52 22.85 -16.60
C VAL A 8 36.78 21.52 -16.44
N VAL A 9 37.03 20.82 -15.34
CA VAL A 9 36.28 19.62 -14.96
C VAL A 9 34.90 20.09 -14.46
N PRO A 10 33.78 19.59 -15.04
CA PRO A 10 32.45 19.97 -14.56
C PRO A 10 32.25 19.47 -13.12
N PRO A 11 31.52 20.21 -12.27
CA PRO A 11 31.29 19.82 -10.89
C PRO A 11 30.52 18.49 -10.83
N PRO A 12 30.74 17.66 -9.78
CA PRO A 12 29.95 16.46 -9.55
C PRO A 12 28.47 16.83 -9.48
N ARG A 13 27.63 16.16 -10.26
CA ARG A 13 26.17 16.32 -10.14
C ARG A 13 25.73 15.66 -8.84
N ASP A 14 24.99 16.40 -8.02
CA ASP A 14 24.38 15.84 -6.81
C ASP A 14 23.54 14.60 -7.18
N PRO A 15 23.59 13.52 -6.36
CA PRO A 15 22.75 12.37 -6.58
C PRO A 15 21.28 12.79 -6.52
N LYS A 16 20.58 12.62 -7.64
CA LYS A 16 19.14 12.86 -7.76
C LYS A 16 18.42 12.09 -6.64
N PRO A 17 17.45 12.68 -5.92
CA PRO A 17 16.66 11.95 -4.96
C PRO A 17 16.03 10.73 -5.65
N ALA A 18 16.28 9.54 -5.11
CA ALA A 18 15.60 8.34 -5.54
C ALA A 18 14.11 8.54 -5.25
N VAL A 19 13.34 8.77 -6.29
CA VAL A 19 11.87 8.73 -6.20
C VAL A 19 11.54 7.30 -5.79
N PRO A 20 10.79 7.07 -4.69
CA PRO A 20 10.45 5.71 -4.30
C PRO A 20 9.75 5.05 -5.48
N ALA A 21 10.25 3.86 -5.86
CA ALA A 21 9.61 3.07 -6.89
C ALA A 21 8.14 2.91 -6.49
N THR A 22 7.22 3.30 -7.37
CA THR A 22 5.82 2.91 -7.24
C THR A 22 5.80 1.40 -7.36
N SER A 23 5.83 0.70 -6.23
CA SER A 23 5.72 -0.75 -6.19
C SER A 23 4.44 -1.12 -6.91
N ALA A 24 4.58 -1.94 -7.96
CA ALA A 24 3.42 -2.56 -8.59
C ALA A 24 2.69 -3.36 -7.50
N VAL A 25 1.38 -3.14 -7.36
CA VAL A 25 0.55 -3.91 -6.44
C VAL A 25 0.52 -5.34 -6.98
N THR A 26 1.20 -6.26 -6.31
CA THR A 26 1.18 -7.67 -6.69
C THR A 26 -0.16 -8.26 -6.31
N GLU A 27 -0.88 -8.83 -7.27
CA GLU A 27 -2.14 -9.53 -7.00
C GLU A 27 -1.91 -10.65 -5.98
N GLY A 28 -2.63 -10.61 -4.86
CA GLY A 28 -2.49 -11.57 -3.76
C GLY A 28 -1.49 -11.18 -2.65
N GLU A 29 -0.79 -10.04 -2.76
CA GLU A 29 0.05 -9.53 -1.68
C GLU A 29 -0.80 -9.01 -0.51
N ARG A 30 -0.51 -9.48 0.70
CA ARG A 30 -1.20 -9.01 1.91
C ARG A 30 -0.47 -7.84 2.52
N THR A 31 -1.12 -6.68 2.52
CA THR A 31 -0.63 -5.47 3.18
C THR A 31 -1.31 -5.28 4.54
N PRO A 32 -0.58 -4.90 5.60
CA PRO A 32 -1.21 -4.57 6.89
C PRO A 32 -2.15 -3.37 6.73
N LEU A 33 -3.37 -3.50 7.28
CA LEU A 33 -4.41 -2.48 7.23
C LEU A 33 -4.75 -1.99 8.64
N ASN A 34 -4.52 -0.70 8.89
CA ASN A 34 -4.91 -0.04 10.15
C ASN A 34 -6.28 0.62 9.99
N LEU A 35 -7.27 0.21 10.79
CA LEU A 35 -8.63 0.71 10.71
C LEU A 35 -9.01 1.51 11.95
N ARG A 36 -9.76 2.60 11.75
CA ARG A 36 -10.50 3.29 12.81
C ARG A 36 -11.99 2.99 12.63
N VAL A 37 -12.54 2.25 13.57
CA VAL A 37 -13.96 1.87 13.62
C VAL A 37 -14.46 2.00 15.06
N THR A 38 -15.76 2.16 15.22
CA THR A 38 -16.39 2.29 16.53
C THR A 38 -16.32 0.98 17.32
N THR A 39 -16.28 1.06 18.64
CA THR A 39 -16.10 -0.10 19.53
C THR A 39 -17.20 -1.15 19.37
N ASP A 40 -18.45 -0.73 19.16
CA ASP A 40 -19.60 -1.61 18.90
C ASP A 40 -19.39 -2.47 17.64
N ARG A 41 -18.82 -1.88 16.58
CA ARG A 41 -18.50 -2.61 15.33
C ARG A 41 -17.38 -3.60 15.52
N VAL A 42 -16.35 -3.27 16.31
CA VAL A 42 -15.29 -4.22 16.67
C VAL A 42 -15.85 -5.40 17.47
N ILE A 43 -16.73 -5.13 18.45
CA ILE A 43 -17.38 -6.19 19.23
C ILE A 43 -18.23 -7.09 18.32
N TYR A 44 -19.01 -6.49 17.42
CA TYR A 44 -19.83 -7.24 16.48
C TYR A 44 -18.99 -8.10 15.54
N LEU A 45 -17.92 -7.55 14.96
CA LEU A 45 -17.00 -8.29 14.08
C LEU A 45 -16.37 -9.49 14.80
N ARG A 46 -15.97 -9.33 16.07
CA ARG A 46 -15.45 -10.42 16.90
C ARG A 46 -16.48 -11.51 17.16
N LYS A 47 -17.72 -11.12 17.48
CA LYS A 47 -18.83 -12.07 17.66
C LYS A 47 -19.11 -12.83 16.37
N LEU A 48 -19.18 -12.14 15.23
CA LEU A 48 -19.43 -12.74 13.94
C LEU A 48 -18.31 -13.72 13.54
N ALA A 49 -17.05 -13.37 13.79
CA ALA A 49 -15.91 -14.26 13.61
C ALA A 49 -16.06 -15.55 14.44
N ALA A 50 -16.40 -15.42 15.72
CA ALA A 50 -16.62 -16.57 16.59
C ALA A 50 -17.80 -17.45 16.14
N THR A 51 -18.93 -16.85 15.75
CA THR A 51 -20.12 -17.58 15.30
C THR A 51 -19.90 -18.30 13.97
N THR A 52 -19.13 -17.72 13.06
CA THR A 52 -18.89 -18.27 11.71
C THR A 52 -17.65 -19.17 11.63
N GLY A 53 -16.83 -19.22 12.69
CA GLY A 53 -15.55 -19.92 12.68
C GLY A 53 -14.50 -19.28 11.75
N ARG A 54 -14.71 -18.02 11.35
CA ARG A 54 -13.85 -17.28 10.41
C ARG A 54 -12.97 -16.27 11.14
N LYS A 55 -11.88 -15.87 10.51
CA LYS A 55 -11.04 -14.79 11.01
C LYS A 55 -11.65 -13.44 10.65
N GLN A 56 -11.35 -12.42 11.46
CA GLN A 56 -11.90 -11.07 11.26
C GLN A 56 -11.53 -10.48 9.89
N TYR A 57 -10.31 -10.72 9.40
CA TYR A 57 -9.91 -10.22 8.08
C TYR A 57 -10.68 -10.89 6.93
N GLU A 58 -11.05 -12.17 7.05
CA GLU A 58 -11.82 -12.89 6.03
C GLU A 58 -13.25 -12.34 5.92
N LEU A 59 -13.81 -11.88 7.04
CA LEU A 59 -15.10 -11.19 7.07
C LEU A 59 -14.99 -9.81 6.43
N LEU A 60 -13.87 -9.10 6.64
CA LEU A 60 -13.61 -7.81 5.99
C LEU A 60 -13.42 -7.96 4.48
N GLU A 61 -12.64 -8.95 4.03
CA GLU A 61 -12.47 -9.28 2.61
C GLU A 61 -13.83 -9.61 1.97
N ARG A 62 -14.65 -10.47 2.60
CA ARG A 62 -15.99 -10.77 2.08
C ARG A 62 -16.91 -9.56 2.03
N ALA A 63 -16.82 -8.64 2.99
CA ALA A 63 -17.59 -7.41 2.97
C ALA A 63 -17.17 -6.50 1.79
N ILE A 64 -15.88 -6.45 1.47
CA ILE A 64 -15.37 -5.72 0.30
C ILE A 64 -15.90 -6.35 -0.99
N ASP A 65 -15.86 -7.67 -1.12
CA ASP A 65 -16.39 -8.36 -2.31
C ASP A 65 -17.88 -8.08 -2.51
N LEU A 66 -18.68 -8.14 -1.44
CA LEU A 66 -20.12 -7.82 -1.50
C LEU A 66 -20.38 -6.38 -1.93
N LEU A 67 -19.56 -5.42 -1.45
CA LEU A 67 -19.68 -4.03 -1.86
C LEU A 67 -19.27 -3.80 -3.31
N ARG A 68 -18.29 -4.55 -3.82
CA ARG A 68 -17.91 -4.53 -5.25
C ARG A 68 -19.00 -5.10 -6.14
N GLU A 69 -19.61 -6.20 -5.72
CA GLU A 69 -20.77 -6.80 -6.38
C GLU A 69 -21.94 -5.78 -6.43
N GLU A 70 -22.23 -5.11 -5.31
CA GLU A 70 -23.27 -4.06 -5.23
C GLU A 70 -22.96 -2.83 -6.10
N ALA A 71 -21.69 -2.46 -6.21
CA ALA A 71 -21.22 -1.37 -7.06
C ALA A 71 -21.20 -1.71 -8.57
N GLY A 72 -21.42 -2.98 -8.94
CA GLY A 72 -21.33 -3.44 -10.33
C GLY A 72 -19.90 -3.50 -10.87
N GLU A 73 -18.91 -3.64 -9.98
CA GLU A 73 -17.48 -3.80 -10.33
C GLU A 73 -17.06 -5.27 -10.55
N VAL A 74 -18.05 -6.16 -10.74
CA VAL A 74 -17.91 -7.62 -10.88
C VAL A 74 -18.67 -8.12 -12.10
#